data_AF-A0A505TQ27-F1
#
_entry.id   AF-A0A505TQ27-F1
#
_cell.length_a   1.000
_cell.length_b   1.000
_cell.length_c   1.000
_cell.angle_alpha   90.00
_cell.angle_beta   90.00
_cell.angle_gamma   90.00
#
_symmetry.space_group_name_H-M   'P 1'
#
loop_
_entity.id
_entity.type
_entity.pdbx_description
1 polymer ?
#
loop_
_entity_poly.entity_id
_entity_poly.type
_entity_poly.pdbx_seq_one_letter_code
_entity_poly.pdbx_strand_id
1 'polypeptide(L)'
;MTGCSHEYTIEPGSLPVAYVGKTYNQQLKITGGKVSEQHFELTSNISENQGVKITPVDDIDGYNHIKIEGIPKYKGKYKIVINTYFYGRGDDKLTKTYEFVVK
;
A
#
# COMPACT_ATOMS: atom_id res chain seq x y z
N MET A 1 -18.92 27.64 0.85
CA MET A 1 -19.04 26.23 1.26
C MET A 1 -18.07 25.43 0.42
N THR A 2 -16.84 25.26 0.88
CA THR A 2 -15.82 24.44 0.21
C THR A 2 -16.31 23.00 0.30
N GLY A 3 -16.83 22.47 -0.80
CA GLY A 3 -17.18 21.06 -0.89
C GLY A 3 -15.94 20.25 -0.56
N CYS A 4 -15.99 19.47 0.51
CA CYS A 4 -15.01 18.43 0.76
C CYS A 4 -15.18 17.40 -0.35
N SER A 5 -14.52 17.61 -1.49
CA SER A 5 -14.21 16.55 -2.44
C SER A 5 -13.48 15.49 -1.62
N HIS A 6 -14.20 14.48 -1.15
CA HIS A 6 -13.61 13.36 -0.43
C HIS A 6 -12.90 12.50 -1.46
N GLU A 7 -11.75 12.99 -1.92
CA GLU A 7 -10.85 12.23 -2.76
C GLU A 7 -10.25 11.11 -1.92
N TYR A 8 -10.32 9.89 -2.44
CA TYR A 8 -9.64 8.75 -1.83
C TYR A 8 -8.14 8.93 -2.00
N THR A 9 -7.41 8.93 -0.89
CA THR A 9 -5.96 9.15 -0.91
C THR A 9 -5.23 8.02 -0.21
N ILE A 10 -3.97 7.86 -0.56
CA ILE A 10 -3.05 6.93 0.09
C ILE A 10 -1.74 7.63 0.42
N GLU A 11 -1.38 7.62 1.70
CA GLU A 11 -0.23 8.30 2.25
C GLU A 11 0.73 7.32 2.91
N PRO A 12 2.07 7.51 2.79
CA PRO A 12 2.72 8.52 1.97
C PRO A 12 2.53 8.27 0.47
N GLY A 13 2.65 9.34 -0.34
CA GLY A 13 2.49 9.26 -1.79
C GLY A 13 3.61 8.51 -2.53
N SER A 14 4.74 8.28 -1.85
CA SER A 14 5.93 7.57 -2.34
C SER A 14 6.60 6.77 -1.20
N LEU A 15 7.33 5.72 -1.55
CA LEU A 15 8.09 4.91 -0.58
C LEU A 15 9.51 5.45 -0.39
N PRO A 16 10.04 5.49 0.85
CA PRO A 16 11.45 5.75 1.07
C PRO A 16 12.34 4.64 0.47
N VAL A 17 13.59 4.99 0.15
CA VAL A 17 14.57 4.03 -0.36
C VAL A 17 14.96 3.05 0.75
N ALA A 18 14.93 1.75 0.44
CA ALA A 18 15.39 0.70 1.33
C ALA A 18 16.86 0.33 1.04
N TYR A 19 17.50 -0.34 2.00
CA TYR A 19 18.89 -0.79 1.89
C TYR A 19 19.01 -2.27 2.19
N VAL A 20 19.87 -2.97 1.45
CA VAL A 20 20.13 -4.40 1.70
C VAL A 20 20.62 -4.63 3.13
N GLY A 21 20.03 -5.62 3.81
CA GLY A 21 20.39 -5.99 5.17
C GLY A 21 19.96 -5.00 6.26
N LYS A 22 19.21 -3.94 5.90
CA LYS A 22 18.64 -2.98 6.86
C LYS A 22 17.15 -3.24 7.04
N THR A 23 16.69 -3.10 8.28
CA THR A 23 15.26 -3.15 8.57
C THR A 23 14.54 -2.05 7.81
N TYR A 24 13.52 -2.43 7.06
CA TYR A 24 12.58 -1.55 6.41
C TYR A 24 11.22 -1.72 7.09
N ASN A 25 10.58 -0.62 7.44
CA ASN A 25 9.23 -0.61 8.02
C ASN A 25 8.55 0.68 7.56
N GLN A 26 7.50 0.53 6.76
CA GLN A 26 6.68 1.62 6.28
C GLN A 26 5.21 1.24 6.41
N GLN A 27 4.41 2.18 6.88
CA GLN A 27 2.96 2.08 6.87
C GLN A 27 2.39 3.00 5.79
N LEU A 28 1.41 2.48 5.05
CA LEU A 28 0.56 3.23 4.15
C LEU A 28 -0.82 3.33 4.78
N LYS A 29 -1.46 4.49 4.65
CA LYS A 29 -2.81 4.75 5.14
C LYS A 29 -3.68 5.25 4.00
N ILE A 30 -4.81 4.59 3.79
CA ILE A 30 -5.85 4.99 2.86
C ILE A 30 -6.91 5.78 3.63
N THR A 31 -7.28 6.95 3.11
CA THR A 31 -8.32 7.81 3.70
C THR A 31 -9.38 8.18 2.66
N GLY A 32 -10.51 8.77 3.12
CA GLY A 32 -11.66 9.12 2.27
C GLY A 32 -12.83 8.12 2.32
N GLY A 33 -12.60 6.91 2.84
CA GLY A 33 -13.64 5.90 3.09
C GLY A 33 -13.08 4.58 3.61
N LYS A 34 -13.97 3.64 3.99
CA LYS A 34 -13.59 2.28 4.42
C LYS A 34 -13.37 1.38 3.19
N VAL A 35 -12.20 0.76 3.10
CA VAL A 35 -11.81 -0.18 2.05
C VAL A 35 -12.66 -1.44 2.14
N SER A 36 -13.15 -1.92 0.99
CA SER A 36 -13.80 -3.22 0.87
C SER A 36 -12.78 -4.34 0.77
N GLU A 37 -12.71 -5.17 1.80
CA GLU A 37 -11.79 -6.31 1.87
C GLU A 37 -11.99 -7.29 0.70
N GLN A 38 -13.25 -7.51 0.27
CA GLN A 38 -13.59 -8.40 -0.84
C GLN A 38 -13.10 -7.89 -2.20
N HIS A 39 -12.82 -6.60 -2.31
CA HIS A 39 -12.40 -5.94 -3.55
C HIS A 39 -11.01 -5.30 -3.41
N PHE A 40 -10.23 -5.75 -2.43
CA PHE A 40 -8.85 -5.33 -2.25
C PHE A 40 -7.91 -6.26 -3.01
N GLU A 41 -7.09 -5.68 -3.88
CA GLU A 41 -6.08 -6.41 -4.64
C GLU A 41 -4.70 -5.77 -4.43
N LEU A 42 -3.74 -6.60 -4.03
CA LEU A 42 -2.35 -6.21 -3.88
C LEU A 42 -1.48 -7.10 -4.75
N THR A 43 -0.84 -6.50 -5.74
CA THR A 43 0.08 -7.22 -6.63
C THR A 43 1.45 -6.56 -6.59
N SER A 44 2.49 -7.38 -6.65
CA SER A 44 3.86 -6.87 -6.75
C SER A 44 4.74 -7.84 -7.53
N ASN A 45 5.84 -7.33 -8.09
CA ASN A 45 6.89 -8.17 -8.67
C ASN A 45 7.99 -8.49 -7.66
N ILE A 46 7.73 -8.30 -6.37
CA ILE A 46 8.66 -8.63 -5.29
C ILE A 46 8.58 -10.15 -5.07
N SER A 47 9.69 -10.85 -5.28
CA SER A 47 9.79 -12.27 -4.96
C SER A 47 9.73 -12.49 -3.46
N GLU A 48 9.13 -13.61 -3.02
CA GLU A 48 9.12 -14.02 -1.60
C GLU A 48 10.52 -14.11 -0.98
N ASN A 49 11.56 -14.38 -1.79
CA ASN A 49 12.93 -14.44 -1.31
C ASN A 49 13.53 -13.05 -0.98
N GLN A 50 12.91 -11.95 -1.45
CA GLN A 50 13.40 -10.59 -1.24
C GLN A 50 13.52 -10.20 0.24
N GLY A 51 12.81 -10.89 1.13
CA GLY A 51 12.85 -10.63 2.57
C GLY A 51 11.99 -9.44 3.02
N VAL A 52 11.12 -8.94 2.13
CA VAL A 52 10.14 -7.88 2.41
C VAL A 52 8.74 -8.46 2.23
N LYS A 53 7.86 -8.16 3.17
CA LYS A 53 6.45 -8.52 3.13
C LYS A 53 5.60 -7.26 3.00
N ILE A 54 4.50 -7.40 2.27
CA ILE A 54 3.49 -6.35 2.14
C ILE A 54 2.17 -6.96 2.56
N THR A 55 1.58 -6.44 3.63
CA THR A 55 0.38 -7.00 4.21
C THR A 55 -0.62 -5.89 4.53
N PRO A 56 -1.89 -6.01 4.12
CA PRO A 56 -2.93 -5.20 4.72
C PRO A 56 -3.02 -5.53 6.21
N VAL A 57 -3.30 -4.52 7.03
CA VAL A 57 -3.64 -4.70 8.44
C VAL A 57 -5.15 -4.85 8.48
N ASP A 58 -5.61 -5.98 9.00
CA ASP A 58 -7.03 -6.24 9.21
C ASP A 58 -7.42 -5.68 10.57
N ASP A 59 -8.02 -4.49 10.58
CA ASP A 59 -8.43 -3.80 11.79
C ASP A 59 -9.87 -3.25 11.67
N ILE A 60 -10.33 -2.48 12.66
CA ILE A 60 -11.71 -1.93 12.68
C ILE A 60 -11.98 -1.10 11.41
N ASP A 61 -10.94 -0.44 10.88
CA ASP A 61 -11.00 0.35 9.67
C ASP A 61 -10.91 -0.50 8.38
N GLY A 62 -10.92 -1.84 8.46
CA GLY A 62 -10.70 -2.73 7.31
C GLY A 62 -9.28 -2.59 6.76
N TYR A 63 -9.07 -2.91 5.48
CA TYR A 63 -7.74 -2.85 4.84
C TYR A 63 -7.27 -1.42 4.49
N ASN A 64 -7.66 -0.43 5.29
CA ASN A 64 -7.23 0.96 5.14
C ASN A 64 -5.76 1.17 5.52
N HIS A 65 -5.19 0.28 6.32
CA HIS A 65 -3.78 0.32 6.70
C HIS A 65 -3.02 -0.80 5.99
N ILE A 66 -1.88 -0.48 5.39
CA ILE A 66 -1.02 -1.46 4.71
C ILE A 66 0.39 -1.32 5.28
N LYS A 67 1.00 -2.43 5.66
CA LYS A 67 2.35 -2.46 6.22
C LYS A 67 3.31 -3.10 5.22
N ILE A 68 4.46 -2.45 5.02
CA ILE A 68 5.58 -2.95 4.24
C ILE A 68 6.74 -3.09 5.21
N GLU A 69 7.12 -4.32 5.52
CA GLU A 69 8.18 -4.58 6.49
C GLU A 69 9.08 -5.75 6.13
N GLY A 70 10.30 -5.72 6.64
CA GLY A 70 11.25 -6.81 6.51
C GLY A 70 12.68 -6.33 6.38
N ILE A 71 13.55 -7.23 5.91
CA ILE A 71 14.97 -6.96 5.67
C ILE A 71 15.25 -7.30 4.20
N PRO A 72 15.35 -6.31 3.31
CA PRO A 72 15.63 -6.53 1.90
C PRO A 72 16.94 -7.28 1.70
N LYS A 73 16.95 -8.28 0.83
CA LYS A 73 18.13 -9.11 0.55
C LYS A 73 18.86 -8.72 -0.73
N TYR A 74 18.13 -8.27 -1.75
CA TYR A 74 18.70 -7.97 -3.07
C TYR A 74 18.42 -6.53 -3.49
N LYS A 75 19.39 -5.91 -4.16
CA LYS A 75 19.20 -4.60 -4.76
C LYS A 75 18.29 -4.71 -5.96
N GLY A 76 17.49 -3.67 -6.21
CA GLY A 76 16.58 -3.68 -7.33
C GLY A 76 15.53 -2.58 -7.25
N LYS A 77 14.75 -2.49 -8.33
CA LYS A 77 13.54 -1.69 -8.40
C LYS A 77 12.36 -2.62 -8.57
N TYR A 78 11.38 -2.48 -7.70
CA TYR A 78 10.19 -3.31 -7.67
C TYR A 78 8.96 -2.42 -7.78
N LYS A 79 7.88 -2.99 -8.29
CA LYS A 79 6.59 -2.33 -8.46
C LYS A 79 5.59 -2.97 -7.53
N ILE A 80 4.87 -2.15 -6.80
CA ILE A 80 3.74 -2.53 -5.95
C ILE A 80 2.51 -1.82 -6.49
N VAL A 81 1.45 -2.56 -6.77
CA VAL A 81 0.18 -2.02 -7.25
C VAL A 81 -0.91 -2.40 -6.25
N ILE A 82 -1.57 -1.38 -5.72
CA ILE A 82 -2.72 -1.50 -4.83
C ILE A 82 -3.95 -1.04 -5.61
N ASN A 83 -4.94 -1.91 -5.71
CA ASN A 83 -6.26 -1.59 -6.24
C ASN A 83 -7.29 -1.86 -5.15
N THR A 84 -8.19 -0.92 -4.93
CA THR A 84 -9.21 -1.08 -3.90
C THR A 84 -10.50 -0.35 -4.25
N TYR A 85 -11.61 -0.85 -3.71
CA TYR A 85 -12.93 -0.22 -3.75
C TYR A 85 -13.37 0.12 -2.32
N PHE A 86 -14.41 0.94 -2.19
CA PHE A 86 -14.87 1.44 -0.89
C PHE A 86 -16.30 1.00 -0.57
N TYR A 87 -16.57 0.68 0.71
CA TYR A 87 -17.91 0.30 1.17
C TYR A 87 -18.93 1.44 0.96
N GLY A 88 -20.11 1.08 0.44
CA GLY A 88 -21.28 1.97 0.37
C GLY A 88 -21.22 3.07 -0.70
N ARG A 89 -20.22 3.05 -1.59
CA ARG A 89 -19.96 4.11 -2.57
C ARG A 89 -20.02 3.67 -4.05
N GLY A 90 -20.55 2.49 -4.36
CA GLY A 90 -20.67 2.03 -5.76
C GLY A 90 -19.32 1.67 -6.38
N ASP A 91 -19.04 2.17 -7.58
CA ASP A 91 -17.84 1.87 -8.40
C ASP A 91 -16.58 2.71 -8.05
N ASP A 92 -16.63 3.49 -6.96
CA ASP A 92 -15.49 4.29 -6.50
C ASP A 92 -14.27 3.41 -6.24
N LYS A 93 -13.19 3.67 -6.98
CA LYS A 93 -11.95 2.89 -6.98
C LYS A 93 -10.73 3.77 -6.75
N LEU A 94 -9.79 3.27 -5.95
CA LEU A 94 -8.45 3.82 -5.82
C LEU A 94 -7.43 2.82 -6.38
N THR A 95 -6.66 3.26 -7.38
CA THR A 95 -5.49 2.54 -7.89
C THR A 95 -4.23 3.35 -7.59
N LYS A 96 -3.27 2.73 -6.90
CA LYS A 96 -1.97 3.34 -6.62
C LYS A 96 -0.84 2.40 -7.01
N THR A 97 0.12 2.93 -7.74
CA THR A 97 1.38 2.25 -8.05
C THR A 97 2.51 2.91 -7.25
N TYR A 98 3.32 2.08 -6.59
CA TYR A 98 4.55 2.47 -5.92
C TYR A 98 5.77 1.84 -6.58
N GLU A 99 6.86 2.62 -6.62
CA GLU A 99 8.20 2.10 -6.88
C GLU A 99 8.90 1.85 -5.55
N PHE A 100 9.24 0.58 -5.29
CA PHE A 100 10.05 0.17 -4.15
C PHE A 100 11.50 -0.02 -4.59
N VAL A 101 12.40 0.84 -4.12
CA VAL A 101 13.81 0.85 -4.53
C VAL A 101 14.67 0.34 -3.39
N VAL A 102 15.50 -0.66 -3.66
CA VAL A 102 16.48 -1.24 -2.73
C VAL A 102 17.90 -0.98 -3.24
N LYS A 103 18.72 -0.32 -2.42
CA LYS A 103 20.12 0.02 -2.70
C LYS A 103 21.13 -0.77 -1.88
#